data_AF-A0A966XD67-F1
#
_entry.id   AF-A0A966XD67-F1
#
_cell.length_a   1.000
_cell.length_b   1.000
_cell.length_c   1.000
_cell.angle_alpha   90.00
_cell.angle_beta   90.00
_cell.angle_gamma   90.00
#
_symmetry.space_group_name_H-M   'P 1'
#
loop_
_entity.id
_entity.type
_entity.pdbx_description
1 polymer ?
#
loop_
_entity_poly.entity_id
_entity_poly.type
_entity_poly.pdbx_seq_one_letter_code
_entity_poly.pdbx_strand_id
1 'polypeptide(L)'
;AKWMRDRQGIDPELVIREGEPVPEILAQVRDDPEIGVLVLGAGTDKKGPGPLVTQLTKNSGSLPMPITIVPGDLSKERLEAIT
;
A
#
# COMPACT_ATOMS: atom_id res chain seq x y z
N ALA A 1 2.87 14.93 -0.89
CA ALA A 1 3.97 15.45 -0.02
C ALA A 1 3.62 16.77 0.68
N LYS A 2 3.48 17.91 -0.02
CA LYS A 2 3.26 19.24 0.62
C LYS A 2 2.08 19.28 1.61
N TRP A 3 0.91 18.77 1.22
CA TRP A 3 -0.27 18.73 2.09
C TRP A 3 -0.06 17.91 3.38
N MET A 4 0.68 16.80 3.31
CA MET A 4 0.97 15.94 4.48
C MET A 4 1.86 16.66 5.50
N ARG A 5 2.89 17.38 5.02
CA ARG A 5 3.74 18.21 5.88
C ARG A 5 2.98 19.38 6.47
N ASP A 6 2.31 20.17 5.62
CA ASP A 6 1.74 21.45 6.01
C ASP A 6 0.50 21.31 6.91
N ARG A 7 -0.28 20.21 6.78
CA ARG A 7 -1.50 20.00 7.58
C ARG A 7 -1.42 18.90 8.62
N GLN A 8 -0.62 17.87 8.39
CA GLN A 8 -0.56 16.70 9.28
C GLN A 8 0.76 16.61 10.04
N GLY A 9 1.76 17.46 9.72
CA GLY A 9 3.08 17.40 10.35
C GLY A 9 3.85 16.11 10.02
N ILE A 10 3.41 15.38 8.99
CA ILE A 10 4.02 14.12 8.56
C ILE A 10 5.02 14.43 7.45
N ASP A 11 6.25 13.93 7.58
CA ASP A 11 7.22 13.96 6.48
C ASP A 11 7.22 12.63 5.71
N PRO A 12 6.64 12.58 4.49
CA PRO A 12 6.60 11.35 3.73
C PRO A 12 7.92 11.09 2.99
N GLU A 13 8.36 9.84 3.05
CA GLU A 13 9.47 9.34 2.24
C GLU A 13 8.97 8.80 0.89
N LEU A 14 9.76 9.03 -0.17
CA LEU A 14 9.53 8.45 -1.49
C LEU A 14 10.69 7.52 -1.84
N VAL A 15 10.39 6.24 -1.98
CA VAL A 15 11.37 5.22 -2.40
C VAL A 15 11.06 4.76 -3.82
N ILE A 16 12.08 4.73 -4.67
CA ILE A 16 12.01 4.20 -6.04
C ILE A 16 12.96 3.01 -6.12
N ARG A 17 12.47 1.86 -6.61
CA ARG A 17 13.25 0.62 -6.77
C ARG A 17 13.05 0.08 -8.19
N GLU A 18 14.08 -0.56 -8.72
CA GLU A 18 14.07 -1.17 -10.06
C GLU A 18 14.12 -2.69 -9.95
N GLY A 19 13.23 -3.38 -10.67
CA GLY A 19 13.15 -4.84 -10.66
C GLY A 19 11.71 -5.36 -10.67
N GLU A 20 11.54 -6.59 -10.23
CA GLU A 20 10.23 -7.24 -10.14
C GLU A 20 9.42 -6.64 -8.96
N PRO A 21 8.20 -6.14 -9.18
CA PRO A 21 7.49 -5.34 -8.19
C PRO A 21 7.29 -6.00 -6.82
N VAL A 22 6.85 -7.26 -6.77
CA VAL A 22 6.56 -7.95 -5.49
C VAL A 22 7.84 -8.23 -4.70
N PRO A 23 8.91 -8.82 -5.29
CA PRO A 23 10.20 -8.91 -4.63
C PRO A 23 10.73 -7.58 -4.11
N GLU A 24 10.65 -6.52 -4.91
CA GLU A 24 11.17 -5.21 -4.52
C GLU A 24 10.37 -4.55 -3.39
N ILE A 25 9.03 -4.74 -3.34
CA ILE A 25 8.20 -4.30 -2.22
C ILE A 25 8.59 -5.05 -0.94
N LEU A 26 8.74 -6.38 -1.02
CA LEU A 26 9.09 -7.20 0.14
C LEU A 26 10.50 -6.92 0.65
N ALA A 27 11.44 -6.60 -0.25
CA ALA A 27 12.78 -6.20 0.13
C ALA A 27 12.76 -4.84 0.84
N GLN A 28 12.05 -3.83 0.33
CA GLN A 28 11.90 -2.55 1.05
C GLN A 28 11.36 -2.74 2.47
N VAL A 29 10.33 -3.56 2.58
CA VAL A 29 9.68 -3.90 3.84
C VAL A 29 10.60 -4.63 4.82
N ARG A 30 11.60 -5.36 4.33
CA ARG A 30 12.61 -6.01 5.17
C ARG A 30 13.75 -5.06 5.54
N ASP A 31 14.10 -4.16 4.62
CA ASP A 31 15.14 -3.15 4.82
C ASP A 31 14.69 -2.09 5.84
N ASP A 32 13.38 -1.85 5.95
CA ASP A 32 12.77 -0.94 6.92
C ASP A 32 11.76 -1.68 7.84
N PRO A 33 12.22 -2.12 9.04
CA PRO A 33 11.38 -2.84 9.99
C PRO A 33 10.35 -1.94 10.71
N GLU A 34 10.39 -0.61 10.53
CA GLU A 34 9.39 0.29 11.10
C GLU A 34 8.07 0.27 10.30
N ILE A 35 8.06 -0.33 9.10
CA ILE A 35 6.86 -0.49 8.28
C ILE A 35 5.88 -1.48 8.93
N GLY A 36 4.87 -0.94 9.61
CA GLY A 36 3.86 -1.72 10.33
C GLY A 36 2.64 -2.16 9.50
N VAL A 37 2.37 -1.54 8.34
CA VAL A 37 1.20 -1.84 7.49
C VAL A 37 1.56 -1.63 6.02
N LEU A 38 1.13 -2.55 5.15
CA LEU A 38 1.19 -2.39 3.70
C LEU A 38 -0.20 -2.04 3.14
N VAL A 39 -0.36 -0.82 2.61
CA VAL A 39 -1.63 -0.37 2.01
C VAL A 39 -1.57 -0.49 0.49
N LEU A 40 -2.53 -1.20 -0.11
CA LEU A 40 -2.61 -1.42 -1.56
C LEU A 40 -3.94 -0.91 -2.11
N GLY A 41 -3.89 -0.09 -3.16
CA GLY A 41 -5.07 0.29 -3.93
C GLY A 41 -5.52 -0.85 -4.86
N ALA A 42 -6.77 -1.27 -4.74
CA ALA A 42 -7.38 -2.24 -5.64
C ALA A 42 -8.00 -1.55 -6.86
N GLY A 43 -7.66 -2.05 -8.05
CA GLY A 43 -8.30 -1.63 -9.29
C GLY A 43 -9.79 -1.94 -9.28
N THR A 44 -10.58 -1.08 -9.93
CA THR A 44 -12.04 -1.20 -10.07
C THR A 44 -12.47 -1.97 -11.32
N ASP A 45 -11.50 -2.47 -12.10
CA ASP A 45 -11.75 -3.17 -13.35
C ASP A 45 -12.37 -4.54 -13.12
N LYS A 46 -13.18 -4.99 -14.08
CA LYS A 46 -13.81 -6.33 -14.08
C LYS A 46 -12.80 -7.49 -14.08
N LYS A 47 -11.51 -7.21 -14.30
CA LYS A 47 -10.42 -8.21 -14.30
C LYS A 47 -9.87 -8.50 -12.90
N GLY A 48 -10.44 -7.91 -11.86
CA GLY A 48 -10.03 -8.10 -10.47
C GLY A 48 -9.18 -6.94 -9.94
N PRO A 49 -8.68 -7.03 -8.70
CA PRO A 49 -8.10 -5.90 -7.97
C PRO A 49 -6.72 -5.44 -8.50
N GLY A 50 -6.22 -6.03 -9.58
CA GLY A 50 -4.91 -5.75 -10.18
C GLY A 50 -3.86 -6.82 -9.85
N PRO A 51 -2.76 -6.88 -10.62
CA PRO A 51 -1.75 -7.93 -10.50
C PRO A 51 -1.04 -7.94 -9.15
N LEU A 52 -0.68 -6.75 -8.62
CA LEU A 52 0.01 -6.62 -7.33
C LEU A 52 -0.85 -7.09 -6.16
N VAL A 53 -2.08 -6.60 -6.07
CA VAL A 53 -3.02 -7.00 -5.01
C VAL A 53 -3.26 -8.51 -5.07
N THR A 54 -3.45 -9.07 -6.27
CA THR A 54 -3.68 -10.50 -6.45
C THR A 54 -2.49 -11.35 -5.98
N GLN A 55 -1.25 -10.97 -6.35
CA GLN A 55 -0.06 -11.71 -5.95
C GLN A 55 0.23 -11.59 -4.45
N LEU A 56 0.17 -10.38 -3.89
CA LEU A 56 0.45 -10.14 -2.47
C LEU A 56 -0.60 -10.78 -1.56
N THR A 57 -1.88 -10.76 -1.95
CA THR A 57 -2.95 -11.41 -1.17
C THR A 57 -2.78 -12.92 -1.14
N LYS A 58 -2.36 -13.56 -2.24
CA LYS A 58 -2.06 -15.00 -2.28
C LYS A 58 -0.95 -15.41 -1.31
N ASN A 59 0.00 -14.52 -1.06
CA ASN A 59 1.12 -14.74 -0.16
C ASN A 59 0.90 -14.10 1.22
N SER A 60 -0.32 -13.68 1.55
CA SER A 60 -0.61 -12.89 2.77
C SER A 60 -0.17 -13.57 4.07
N GLY A 61 -0.19 -14.91 4.12
CA GLY A 61 0.23 -15.68 5.30
C GLY A 61 1.73 -15.65 5.59
N SER A 62 2.58 -15.20 4.66
CA SER A 62 4.03 -15.12 4.86
C SER A 62 4.54 -13.69 5.03
N LEU A 63 3.65 -12.72 5.09
CA LEU A 63 4.02 -11.31 5.21
C LEU A 63 4.34 -10.94 6.67
N PRO A 64 5.37 -10.12 6.90
CA PRO A 64 5.71 -9.67 8.25
C PRO A 64 4.74 -8.64 8.85
N MET A 65 3.78 -8.12 8.05
CA MET A 65 2.80 -7.09 8.45
C MET A 65 1.43 -7.38 7.85
N PRO A 66 0.37 -6.83 8.45
CA PRO A 66 -0.95 -6.77 7.82
C PRO A 66 -0.91 -6.01 6.48
N ILE A 67 -1.74 -6.48 5.55
CA ILE A 67 -2.11 -5.73 4.34
C ILE A 67 -3.48 -5.10 4.54
N THR A 68 -3.63 -3.84 4.13
CA THR A 68 -4.91 -3.16 3.93
C THR A 68 -5.17 -2.98 2.43
N ILE A 69 -6.28 -3.52 1.93
CA ILE A 69 -6.70 -3.33 0.54
C ILE A 69 -7.76 -2.22 0.51
N VAL A 70 -7.48 -1.14 -0.21
CA VAL A 70 -8.40 0.00 -0.37
C VAL A 70 -9.06 -0.07 -1.74
N PRO A 71 -10.39 -0.23 -1.83
CA PRO A 71 -11.12 -0.20 -3.10
C PRO A 71 -10.93 1.13 -3.82
N GLY A 72 -10.60 1.09 -5.12
CA GLY A 72 -10.36 2.30 -5.91
C GLY A 72 -11.60 3.16 -6.18
N ASP A 73 -12.81 2.63 -5.95
CA ASP A 73 -14.08 3.34 -6.05
C ASP A 73 -14.52 4.00 -4.73
N LEU A 74 -13.72 3.87 -3.66
CA LEU A 74 -14.07 4.46 -2.38
C LEU A 74 -13.93 5.99 -2.44
N SER A 75 -15.02 6.70 -2.15
CA SER A 75 -14.98 8.16 -2.10
C SER A 75 -14.14 8.66 -0.94
N LYS A 76 -13.63 9.89 -1.07
CA LYS A 76 -12.82 10.53 -0.03
C LYS A 76 -13.57 10.65 1.30
N GLU A 77 -14.84 11.02 1.25
CA GLU A 77 -15.70 11.17 2.43
C GLU A 77 -15.86 9.83 3.16
N ARG A 78 -15.96 8.73 2.40
CA ARG A 78 -16.08 7.39 2.97
C ARG A 78 -14.77 6.90 3.57
N LEU A 79 -13.64 7.30 3.01
CA LEU A 79 -12.30 7.04 3.54
C LEU A 79 -12.08 7.76 4.88
N GLU A 80 -12.44 9.05 4.95
CA GLU A 80 -12.33 9.86 6.18
C GLU A 80 -13.26 9.37 7.31
N ALA A 81 -14.35 8.67 6.99
CA ALA A 81 -15.25 8.12 7.99
C ALA A 81 -14.72 6.84 8.68
N ILE A 82 -13.69 6.20 8.13
CA ILE A 82 -13.19 4.90 8.59
C ILE A 82 -11.72 4.92 9.01
N THR A 83 -11.04 6.08 8.97
CA THR A 83 -9.62 6.27 9.31
C THR A 83 -9.45 7.57 10.08
#